data_AF-A0A7W3Y090-F1
#
_entry.id   AF-A0A7W3Y090-F1
#
_cell.length_a   1.000
_cell.length_b   1.000
_cell.length_c   1.000
_cell.angle_alpha   90.00
_cell.angle_beta   90.00
_cell.angle_gamma   90.00
#
_symmetry.space_group_name_H-M   'P 1'
#
loop_
_entity.id
_entity.type
_entity.pdbx_description
1 polymer ?
#
loop_
_entity_poly.entity_id
_entity_poly.type
_entity_poly.pdbx_seq_one_letter_code
_entity_poly.pdbx_strand_id
1 'polypeptide(L)'
;MTITHAEQVTETSLIDPDLRAQLIADVRSGWPDLTDDMGERGVNQMVAFLATGARTTEVLTPSRRVDEFWHRFILRTREYAAFCEALGAGFIHHVPEPAGQVAPVGGRAAMERTTTAIAAAGFVLDAEFWPGPATAECHQCHAGCADSPVGK
;
A
#
# COMPACT_ATOMS: atom_id res chain seq x y z
N MET A 1 -8.86 -4.29 40.73
CA MET A 1 -9.21 -4.38 39.30
C MET A 1 -8.07 -3.73 38.54
N THR A 2 -7.22 -4.52 37.89
CA THR A 2 -6.10 -4.00 37.10
C THR A 2 -6.53 -4.08 35.65
N ILE A 3 -6.82 -2.92 35.05
CA ILE A 3 -7.10 -2.83 33.63
C ILE A 3 -5.73 -2.80 32.96
N THR A 4 -5.27 -3.94 32.44
CA THR A 4 -4.11 -4.00 31.56
C THR A 4 -4.48 -3.28 30.26
N HIS A 5 -4.00 -2.06 30.06
CA HIS A 5 -3.99 -1.44 28.73
C HIS A 5 -3.00 -2.25 27.89
N ALA A 6 -3.51 -3.13 27.04
CA ALA A 6 -2.73 -3.69 25.95
C ALA A 6 -2.42 -2.52 25.00
N GLU A 7 -1.15 -2.14 24.94
CA GLU A 7 -0.61 -1.18 24.00
C GLU A 7 -1.12 -1.57 22.60
N GLN A 8 -1.97 -0.74 22.00
CA GLN A 8 -2.51 -1.01 20.68
C GLN A 8 -1.35 -0.84 19.69
N VAL A 9 -0.77 -1.93 19.23
CA VAL A 9 0.18 -1.94 18.11
C VAL A 9 -0.56 -1.33 16.91
N THR A 10 -0.15 -0.15 16.47
CA THR A 10 -0.67 0.43 15.24
C THR A 10 -0.12 -0.37 14.06
N GLU A 11 -0.87 -0.62 12.99
CA GLU A 11 -0.33 -1.44 11.89
C GLU A 11 0.98 -0.87 11.31
N THR A 12 1.18 0.44 11.42
CA THR A 12 2.40 1.15 11.03
C THR A 12 3.65 0.78 11.85
N SER A 13 3.48 0.27 13.08
CA SER A 13 4.59 -0.20 13.91
C SER A 13 5.00 -1.65 13.60
N LEU A 14 4.30 -2.33 12.68
CA LEU A 14 4.69 -3.66 12.20
C LEU A 14 5.93 -3.61 11.29
N ILE A 15 6.29 -2.41 10.80
CA ILE A 15 7.54 -2.16 10.08
C ILE A 15 8.49 -1.47 11.06
N ASP A 16 9.50 -2.21 11.51
CA ASP A 16 10.52 -1.67 12.43
C ASP A 16 11.33 -0.53 11.77
N PRO A 17 11.90 0.40 12.56
CA PRO A 17 12.68 1.52 12.05
C PRO A 17 13.81 1.15 11.08
N ASP A 18 14.52 0.05 11.32
CA ASP A 18 15.63 -0.36 10.46
C ASP A 18 15.13 -0.86 9.10
N LEU A 19 14.08 -1.68 9.10
CA LEU A 19 13.42 -2.13 7.87
C LEU A 19 12.82 -0.95 7.10
N ARG A 20 12.17 -0.01 7.80
CA ARG A 20 11.61 1.21 7.22
C ARG A 20 12.68 2.03 6.50
N ALA A 21 13.83 2.28 7.15
CA ALA A 21 14.94 3.01 6.55
C ALA A 21 15.47 2.30 5.28
N GLN A 22 15.58 0.96 5.33
CA GLN A 22 15.99 0.15 4.18
C GLN A 22 15.00 0.24 3.02
N LEU A 23 13.70 0.15 3.28
CA LEU A 23 12.67 0.29 2.25
C LEU A 23 12.72 1.66 1.58
N ILE A 24 12.84 2.73 2.37
CA ILE A 24 12.95 4.10 1.84
C ILE A 24 14.19 4.24 0.95
N ALA A 25 15.34 3.69 1.37
CA ALA A 25 16.56 3.69 0.57
C ALA A 25 16.39 2.91 -0.76
N ASP A 26 15.74 1.75 -0.70
CA ASP A 26 15.48 0.92 -1.89
C ASP A 26 14.54 1.62 -2.88
N VAL A 27 13.47 2.27 -2.41
CA VAL A 27 12.54 3.03 -3.28
C VAL A 27 13.25 4.24 -3.89
N ARG A 28 14.07 4.96 -3.11
CA ARG A 28 14.84 6.12 -3.60
C ARG A 28 15.77 5.79 -4.77
N SER A 29 16.22 4.54 -4.88
CA SER A 29 17.03 4.10 -6.03
C SER A 29 16.27 4.21 -7.37
N GLY A 30 14.94 4.06 -7.36
CA GLY A 30 14.06 4.22 -8.52
C GLY A 30 13.32 5.56 -8.57
N TRP A 31 13.29 6.29 -7.46
CA TRP A 31 12.69 7.63 -7.33
C TRP A 31 13.66 8.59 -6.64
N PRO A 32 14.62 9.19 -7.37
CA PRO A 32 15.68 10.01 -6.76
C PRO A 32 15.18 11.26 -6.01
N ASP A 33 14.05 11.83 -6.43
CA ASP A 33 13.43 12.99 -5.79
C ASP A 33 12.64 12.65 -4.52
N LEU A 34 12.64 11.37 -4.09
CA LEU A 34 11.98 10.93 -2.86
C LEU A 34 12.70 11.50 -1.63
N THR A 35 12.10 12.51 -1.00
CA THR A 35 12.56 13.05 0.28
C THR A 35 12.35 12.04 1.43
N ASP A 36 13.03 12.25 2.56
CA ASP A 36 12.84 11.39 3.75
C ASP A 36 11.39 11.44 4.26
N ASP A 37 10.78 12.62 4.31
CA ASP A 37 9.37 12.78 4.69
C ASP A 37 8.42 12.02 3.77
N MET A 38 8.64 12.08 2.46
CA MET A 38 7.85 11.31 1.50
C MET A 38 8.08 9.80 1.67
N GLY A 39 9.31 9.38 2.00
CA GLY A 39 9.61 7.99 2.32
C GLY A 39 8.77 7.49 3.50
N GLU A 40 8.74 8.26 4.58
CA GLU A 40 7.97 7.95 5.79
C GLU A 40 6.47 7.86 5.54
N ARG A 41 5.92 8.87 4.83
CA ARG A 41 4.51 8.88 4.44
C ARG A 41 4.19 7.70 3.50
N GLY A 42 5.06 7.40 2.55
CA GLY A 42 4.89 6.29 1.60
C GLY A 42 4.82 4.92 2.27
N VAL A 43 5.71 4.63 3.23
CA VAL A 43 5.64 3.39 4.03
C VAL A 43 4.30 3.30 4.78
N ASN A 44 3.82 4.40 5.35
CA ASN A 44 2.53 4.42 6.04
C ASN A 44 1.36 4.16 5.09
N GLN A 45 1.38 4.71 3.88
CA GLN A 45 0.33 4.47 2.88
C GLN A 45 0.35 3.03 2.34
N MET A 46 1.54 2.44 2.18
CA MET A 46 1.70 1.00 1.85
C MET A 46 1.10 0.12 2.95
N VAL A 47 1.43 0.38 4.22
CA VAL A 47 0.87 -0.38 5.35
C VAL A 47 -0.65 -0.24 5.39
N ALA A 48 -1.18 0.97 5.24
CA ALA A 48 -2.62 1.21 5.22
C ALA A 48 -3.32 0.41 4.11
N PHE A 49 -2.73 0.38 2.91
CA PHE A 49 -3.23 -0.42 1.80
C PHE A 49 -3.26 -1.92 2.11
N LEU A 50 -2.14 -2.49 2.57
CA LEU A 50 -2.03 -3.93 2.85
C LEU A 50 -2.90 -4.36 4.04
N ALA A 51 -2.94 -3.57 5.10
CA ALA A 51 -3.78 -3.83 6.26
C ALA A 51 -5.27 -3.75 5.92
N THR A 52 -5.66 -2.84 5.03
CA THR A 52 -7.04 -2.77 4.52
C THR A 52 -7.36 -3.98 3.65
N GLY A 53 -6.47 -4.32 2.70
CA GLY A 53 -6.59 -5.48 1.82
C GLY A 53 -6.71 -6.80 2.59
N ALA A 54 -6.00 -6.94 3.71
CA ALA A 54 -6.07 -8.09 4.60
C ALA A 54 -7.45 -8.31 5.25
N ARG A 55 -8.26 -7.25 5.35
CA ARG A 55 -9.53 -7.23 6.10
C ARG A 55 -10.78 -7.17 5.22
N THR A 56 -10.62 -6.94 3.92
CA THR A 56 -11.74 -6.82 2.99
C THR A 56 -11.79 -8.00 2.01
N THR A 57 -12.98 -8.28 1.49
CA THR A 57 -13.18 -9.18 0.35
C THR A 57 -13.19 -8.43 -0.99
N GLU A 58 -13.14 -7.10 -0.95
CA GLU A 58 -13.05 -6.27 -2.15
C GLU A 58 -11.67 -6.35 -2.77
N VAL A 59 -11.63 -6.38 -4.11
CA VAL A 59 -10.37 -6.24 -4.85
C VAL A 59 -9.97 -4.77 -4.84
N LEU A 60 -8.92 -4.47 -4.08
CA LEU A 60 -8.31 -3.14 -3.97
C LEU A 60 -7.13 -3.04 -4.93
N THR A 61 -6.81 -1.84 -5.40
CA THR A 61 -5.65 -1.58 -6.27
C THR A 61 -4.79 -0.47 -5.67
N PRO A 62 -3.46 -0.63 -5.61
CA PRO A 62 -2.57 0.42 -5.14
C PRO A 62 -2.49 1.55 -6.17
N SER A 63 -2.10 2.75 -5.71
CA SER A 63 -1.59 3.76 -6.64
C SER A 63 -0.18 3.38 -7.08
N ARG A 64 0.29 3.92 -8.21
CA ARG A 64 1.67 3.67 -8.66
C ARG A 64 2.71 3.98 -7.58
N ARG A 65 2.52 5.07 -6.82
CA ARG A 65 3.47 5.45 -5.77
C ARG A 65 3.45 4.44 -4.63
N VAL A 66 2.29 3.97 -4.21
CA VAL A 66 2.17 2.97 -3.13
C VAL A 66 2.68 1.60 -3.57
N ASP A 67 2.42 1.24 -4.82
CA ASP A 67 2.89 0.00 -5.43
C ASP A 67 4.43 -0.08 -5.51
N GLU A 68 5.12 1.03 -5.80
CA GLU A 68 6.60 1.06 -5.76
C GLU A 68 7.15 0.69 -4.37
N PHE A 69 6.52 1.13 -3.29
CA PHE A 69 6.92 0.73 -1.93
C PHE A 69 6.62 -0.76 -1.69
N TRP A 70 5.45 -1.24 -2.12
CA TRP A 70 5.06 -2.64 -1.94
C TRP A 70 5.98 -3.59 -2.71
N HIS A 71 6.36 -3.23 -3.93
CA HIS A 71 7.34 -3.96 -4.74
C HIS A 71 8.68 -4.14 -4.02
N ARG A 72 9.20 -3.09 -3.37
CA ARG A 72 10.43 -3.21 -2.57
C ARG A 72 10.23 -4.06 -1.32
N PHE A 73 9.05 -3.98 -0.70
CA PHE A 73 8.78 -4.74 0.51
C PHE A 73 8.66 -6.24 0.25
N ILE A 74 8.03 -6.66 -0.85
CA ILE A 74 7.92 -8.09 -1.22
C ILE A 74 9.30 -8.75 -1.36
N LEU A 75 10.32 -8.01 -1.81
CA LEU A 75 11.69 -8.54 -1.94
C LEU A 75 12.36 -8.80 -0.58
N ARG A 76 11.85 -8.21 0.50
CA ARG A 76 12.22 -8.52 1.88
C ARG A 76 11.36 -9.69 2.38
N THR A 77 11.51 -10.83 1.72
CA THR A 77 10.55 -11.95 1.81
C THR A 77 10.29 -12.47 3.22
N ARG A 78 11.30 -12.43 4.11
CA ARG A 78 11.17 -12.86 5.51
C ARG A 78 10.30 -11.88 6.31
N GLU A 79 10.62 -10.59 6.21
CA GLU A 79 9.93 -9.50 6.89
C GLU A 79 8.51 -9.33 6.33
N TYR A 80 8.35 -9.44 5.01
CA TYR A 80 7.05 -9.39 4.34
C TYR A 80 6.14 -10.53 4.76
N ALA A 81 6.65 -11.77 4.82
CA ALA A 81 5.87 -12.90 5.32
C ALA A 81 5.46 -12.70 6.78
N ALA A 82 6.38 -12.24 7.65
CA ALA A 82 6.08 -11.96 9.05
C ALA A 82 5.02 -10.86 9.22
N PHE A 83 5.10 -9.80 8.41
CA PHE A 83 4.11 -8.72 8.38
C PHE A 83 2.72 -9.23 7.97
N CYS A 84 2.65 -10.04 6.91
CA CYS A 84 1.41 -10.64 6.42
C CYS A 84 0.74 -11.54 7.49
N GLU A 85 1.54 -12.35 8.20
CA GLU A 85 1.08 -13.17 9.32
C GLU A 85 0.60 -12.30 10.49
N ALA A 86 1.30 -11.22 10.82
CA ALA A 86 0.90 -10.29 11.87
C ALA A 86 -0.43 -9.58 11.58
N LEU A 87 -0.77 -9.39 10.30
CA LEU A 87 -2.09 -8.89 9.88
C LEU A 87 -3.20 -9.96 9.94
N GLY A 88 -2.87 -11.23 10.19
CA GLY A 88 -3.84 -12.34 10.14
C GLY A 88 -4.32 -12.67 8.73
N ALA A 89 -3.61 -12.20 7.70
CA ALA A 89 -4.01 -12.33 6.31
C ALA A 89 -3.54 -13.65 5.67
N GLY A 90 -2.52 -14.29 6.24
CA GLY A 90 -1.65 -15.18 5.46
C GLY A 90 -0.85 -14.36 4.42
N PHE A 91 -0.05 -15.02 3.59
CA PHE A 91 0.77 -14.31 2.60
C PHE A 91 -0.11 -13.52 1.61
N ILE A 92 0.06 -12.19 1.57
CA ILE A 92 -0.67 -11.34 0.63
C ILE A 92 0.04 -11.42 -0.72
N HIS A 93 -0.59 -12.05 -1.70
CA HIS A 93 -0.02 -12.23 -3.02
C HIS A 93 -0.21 -10.98 -3.88
N HIS A 94 0.90 -10.51 -4.47
CA HIS A 94 0.90 -9.50 -5.52
C HIS A 94 0.68 -10.19 -6.87
N VAL A 95 -0.28 -9.71 -7.64
CA VAL A 95 -0.61 -10.24 -8.97
C VAL A 95 -0.45 -9.11 -9.99
N PRO A 96 0.65 -9.11 -10.75
CA PRO A 96 0.85 -8.11 -11.79
C PRO A 96 -0.24 -8.17 -12.85
N GLU A 97 -0.83 -7.04 -13.21
CA GLU A 97 -1.79 -7.02 -14.31
C GLU A 97 -1.06 -7.17 -15.67
N PRO A 98 -1.54 -8.01 -16.62
CA PRO A 98 -0.87 -8.19 -17.91
C PRO A 98 -0.78 -6.88 -18.69
N ALA A 99 0.43 -6.55 -19.14
CA ALA A 99 0.66 -5.35 -19.94
C ALA A 99 -0.28 -5.28 -21.16
N GLY A 100 -1.07 -4.21 -21.24
CA GLY A 100 -1.93 -3.90 -22.40
C GLY A 100 -3.42 -4.24 -22.27
N GLN A 101 -3.92 -4.65 -21.10
CA GLN A 101 -5.34 -5.01 -20.91
C GLN A 101 -6.12 -4.10 -19.94
N VAL A 102 -5.82 -2.80 -19.88
CA VAL A 102 -6.49 -1.90 -18.96
C VAL A 102 -7.57 -1.08 -19.69
N ALA A 103 -8.82 -1.24 -19.27
CA ALA A 103 -9.87 -0.28 -19.60
C ALA A 103 -9.76 0.94 -18.67
N PRO A 104 -9.52 2.17 -19.17
CA PRO A 104 -9.32 3.38 -18.35
C PRO A 104 -10.42 3.66 -17.32
N VAL A 105 -11.65 3.26 -17.64
CA VAL A 105 -12.83 3.43 -16.76
C VAL A 105 -12.75 2.51 -15.53
N GLY A 106 -12.12 1.33 -15.66
CA GLY A 106 -11.94 0.39 -14.56
C GLY A 106 -10.95 0.88 -13.51
N GLY A 107 -9.86 1.51 -13.94
CA GLY A 107 -8.80 2.02 -13.05
C GLY A 107 -9.30 3.09 -12.07
N ARG A 108 -10.11 4.05 -12.56
CA ARG A 108 -10.65 5.11 -11.69
C ARG A 108 -11.59 4.56 -10.61
N ALA A 109 -12.52 3.70 -11.00
CA ALA A 109 -13.45 3.08 -10.06
C ALA A 109 -12.71 2.19 -9.05
N ALA A 110 -11.64 1.51 -9.46
CA ALA A 110 -10.80 0.70 -8.56
C ALA A 110 -10.03 1.57 -7.55
N MET A 111 -9.49 2.71 -7.99
CA MET A 111 -8.82 3.66 -7.10
C MET A 111 -9.79 4.27 -6.08
N GLU A 112 -11.00 4.62 -6.51
CA GLU A 112 -12.05 5.15 -5.62
C GLU A 112 -12.50 4.11 -4.58
N ARG A 113 -12.69 2.84 -4.97
CA ARG A 113 -12.95 1.76 -4.02
C ARG A 113 -11.83 1.61 -3.00
N THR A 114 -10.58 1.64 -3.45
CA THR A 114 -9.41 1.48 -2.57
C THR A 114 -9.31 2.59 -1.54
N THR A 115 -9.34 3.83 -1.99
CA THR A 115 -9.27 5.00 -1.10
C THR A 115 -10.45 5.04 -0.12
N THR A 116 -11.66 4.69 -0.58
CA THR A 116 -12.84 4.57 0.30
C THR A 116 -12.64 3.49 1.37
N ALA A 117 -12.13 2.31 0.99
CA ALA A 117 -11.88 1.22 1.92
C ALA A 117 -10.80 1.57 2.96
N ILE A 118 -9.71 2.22 2.53
CA ILE A 118 -8.63 2.66 3.42
C ILE A 118 -9.15 3.69 4.44
N ALA A 119 -9.96 4.66 3.99
CA ALA A 119 -10.57 5.64 4.88
C ALA A 119 -11.58 4.99 5.85
N ALA A 120 -12.39 4.03 5.37
CA ALA A 120 -13.34 3.28 6.21
C ALA A 120 -12.63 2.40 7.25
N ALA A 121 -11.42 1.93 6.97
CA ALA A 121 -10.56 1.21 7.91
C ALA A 121 -9.89 2.14 8.95
N GLY A 122 -10.11 3.46 8.87
CA GLY A 122 -9.62 4.44 9.84
C GLY A 122 -8.24 5.02 9.53
N PHE A 123 -7.65 4.70 8.37
CA PHE A 123 -6.36 5.25 7.96
C PHE A 123 -6.50 6.63 7.31
N VAL A 124 -5.50 7.47 7.51
CA VAL A 124 -5.40 8.78 6.86
C VAL A 124 -4.79 8.61 5.47
N LEU A 125 -5.54 9.05 4.45
CA LEU A 125 -5.05 9.12 3.08
C LEU A 125 -4.15 10.33 2.88
N ASP A 126 -3.02 10.10 2.23
CA ASP A 126 -2.16 11.16 1.72
C ASP A 126 -2.47 11.44 0.25
N ALA A 127 -2.88 12.67 -0.07
CA ALA A 127 -3.25 13.06 -1.43
C ALA A 127 -2.09 13.00 -2.43
N GLU A 128 -0.84 13.07 -1.97
CA GLU A 128 0.35 12.90 -2.79
C GLU A 128 0.53 11.43 -3.21
N PHE A 129 0.10 10.48 -2.37
CA PHE A 129 0.19 9.04 -2.65
C PHE A 129 -1.09 8.49 -3.28
N TRP A 130 -2.23 9.19 -3.12
CA TRP A 130 -3.52 8.82 -3.69
C TRP A 130 -4.09 9.98 -4.51
N PRO A 131 -3.50 10.30 -5.68
CA PRO A 131 -3.92 11.44 -6.46
C PRO A 131 -5.37 11.24 -6.93
N GLY A 132 -6.21 12.20 -6.60
CA GLY A 132 -7.58 12.25 -7.10
C GLY A 132 -7.62 12.47 -8.61
N PRO A 133 -8.76 12.25 -9.26
CA PRO A 133 -8.87 12.29 -10.71
C PRO A 133 -8.59 13.65 -11.38
N ALA A 134 -8.46 14.73 -10.61
CA ALA A 134 -8.06 16.05 -11.10
C ALA A 134 -6.54 16.28 -11.06
N THR A 135 -5.79 15.49 -10.28
CA THR A 135 -4.34 15.62 -10.06
C THR A 135 -3.56 14.35 -10.44
N ALA A 136 -4.26 13.24 -10.65
CA ALA A 136 -3.71 12.06 -11.29
C ALA A 136 -3.30 12.47 -12.70
N GLU A 137 -1.99 12.55 -12.94
CA GLU A 137 -1.48 12.82 -14.27
C GLU A 137 -2.15 11.83 -15.25
N CYS A 138 -2.62 12.33 -16.40
CA CYS A 138 -3.53 11.61 -17.31
C CYS A 138 -3.08 10.16 -17.64
N HIS A 139 -1.78 9.89 -17.58
CA HIS A 139 -1.18 8.56 -17.71
C HIS A 139 -1.47 7.58 -16.57
N GLN A 140 -1.91 7.97 -15.37
CA GLN A 140 -2.39 7.07 -14.32
C GLN A 140 -3.86 6.64 -14.51
N CYS A 141 -4.61 7.38 -15.32
CA CYS A 141 -5.96 6.98 -15.74
C CYS A 141 -5.93 6.01 -16.93
N HIS A 142 -4.82 5.99 -17.70
CA HIS A 142 -4.63 5.14 -18.89
C HIS A 142 -3.64 4.00 -18.68
N ALA A 143 -2.63 4.16 -17.82
CA ALA A 143 -1.87 3.05 -17.27
C ALA A 143 -2.68 2.53 -16.09
N GLY A 144 -3.13 1.28 -16.17
CA GLY A 144 -3.87 0.65 -15.08
C GLY A 144 -3.20 0.93 -13.75
N CYS A 145 -4.01 1.32 -12.78
CA CYS A 145 -3.66 1.10 -11.39
C CYS A 145 -3.65 -0.42 -11.26
N ALA A 146 -2.49 -0.99 -11.55
CA ALA A 146 -2.26 -2.40 -11.68
C ALA A 146 -1.80 -2.91 -10.32
N ASP A 147 -2.12 -4.17 -10.06
CA ASP A 147 -1.51 -4.98 -9.01
C ASP A 147 -2.32 -5.03 -7.72
N SER A 148 -3.51 -5.59 -7.83
CA SER A 148 -4.39 -5.83 -6.68
C SER A 148 -3.92 -7.02 -5.85
N PRO A 149 -3.92 -6.95 -4.49
CA PRO A 149 -3.82 -8.13 -3.66
C PRO A 149 -5.02 -9.04 -3.91
N VAL A 150 -4.76 -10.31 -4.21
CA VAL A 150 -5.79 -11.34 -4.24
C VAL A 150 -5.74 -12.12 -2.92
N GLY A 151 -6.88 -12.19 -2.23
CA GLY A 151 -6.99 -12.85 -0.94
C GLY A 151 -7.31 -14.35 -1.07
N LYS A 152 -6.45 -15.12 -0.39
CA LYS A 152 -6.57 -16.50 0.14
C LYS A 152 -6.71 -17.67 -0.84
#